data_AF-A0A2A4J1S3-F1
#
_entry.id   AF-A0A2A4J1S3-F1
#
_cell.length_a   1.000
_cell.length_b   1.000
_cell.length_c   1.000
_cell.angle_alpha   90.00
_cell.angle_beta   90.00
_cell.angle_gamma   90.00
#
_symmetry.space_group_name_H-M   'P 1'
#
loop_
_entity.id
_entity.type
_entity.pdbx_description
1 polymer ?
#
loop_
_entity_poly.entity_id
_entity_poly.type
_entity_poly.pdbx_seq_one_letter_code
_entity_poly.pdbx_strand_id
1 'polypeptide(L)'
;HTWYLLLQHTNEEYTETLRPLYSSVDLTDVELLVDSDENSRVNLTSLLLDLRHDMIEQREGETEIAVKVQYDNMRRVATRRQRYFYSPVDGTPFSLAAVLPDGYGMYELQAEQEVKHSPVNVTEYFKGENWKVHPDWVYCEYASTSEQSFSSAEEQLVHFLSRAGRPAWKWMSLRPRALTLHNAHKRQDRDSYYCDKTLVQSLIRDAMVIKELDAHTGHASHHSQQGRFHKFVVTLSFIATRSGLLRWTENVNTSRSSDSSEPHFSEKYARAYDSEWYRRAVEHHAIEPESFVFSVPFRDGSEAEELSGRPPLVLATHAVFVESRGHRAPAAVVGLHFQLDSLAKHFLNVTSACTGGTACKKTCAGDELDCYILDDNGFIILSEDVSQTGRFFGQVDGTIMDSLVQDRIYKKVVVHDHQGRCPDSRNSFSGDGHKVSPLKPLSWLGGYLTSLIAMWFPLWEPVHARARPYAEEEVDYEDYESEDVENEDDLDRDRGTYEIIIDGLGETSRDSGRAHPPPPSPGAAPPPPPREAARSAAVRPCDTSAELFTLQSSRLNTAQPLKGKLTNCHNSGCERPFSVQKIPHSNLILLVVDTLCPSNNKRS
;
A
#
# COMPACT_ATOMS: atom_id res chain seq x y z
N HIS A 1 21.87 24.89 -2.35
CA HIS A 1 20.44 25.18 -2.18
C HIS A 1 19.72 23.85 -2.21
N THR A 2 19.12 23.47 -1.09
CA THR A 2 18.58 22.11 -0.87
C THR A 2 17.07 22.20 -0.93
N TRP A 3 16.46 21.49 -1.88
CA TRP A 3 15.01 21.42 -2.04
C TRP A 3 14.42 20.43 -1.03
N TYR A 4 13.29 20.79 -0.44
CA TYR A 4 12.46 19.89 0.35
C TYR A 4 11.14 19.70 -0.38
N LEU A 5 10.97 18.54 -1.01
CA LEU A 5 9.66 18.07 -1.42
C LEU A 5 8.99 17.45 -0.20
N LEU A 6 8.00 18.14 0.37
CA LEU A 6 7.08 17.57 1.34
C LEU A 6 6.06 16.70 0.58
N LEU A 7 6.46 15.49 0.22
CA LEU A 7 5.53 14.46 -0.22
C LEU A 7 4.78 13.95 1.02
N GLN A 8 3.52 14.37 1.18
CA GLN A 8 2.64 13.89 2.23
C GLN A 8 2.13 12.49 1.86
N HIS A 9 3.01 11.49 2.01
CA HIS A 9 2.63 10.08 2.01
C HIS A 9 2.39 9.64 3.46
N THR A 10 1.13 9.56 3.86
CA THR A 10 0.69 8.98 5.14
C THR A 10 0.60 7.46 4.99
N ASN A 11 1.73 6.77 5.15
CA ASN A 11 1.74 5.33 5.41
C ASN A 11 2.24 5.13 6.84
N GLU A 12 1.34 4.71 7.73
CA GLU A 12 1.64 4.35 9.12
C GLU A 12 2.31 2.97 9.18
N GLU A 13 3.58 2.90 8.79
CA GLU A 13 4.49 1.82 9.18
C GLU A 13 5.91 2.39 9.19
N TYR A 14 6.15 3.30 10.14
CA TYR A 14 7.33 4.16 10.19
C TYR A 14 8.17 3.86 11.43
N THR A 15 8.70 2.65 11.55
CA THR A 15 9.82 2.37 12.45
C THR A 15 10.69 1.25 11.88
N GLU A 16 12.01 1.51 11.81
CA GLU A 16 13.11 0.55 11.56
C GLU A 16 13.66 0.33 10.13
N THR A 17 13.33 1.16 9.15
CA THR A 17 14.23 1.34 7.98
C THR A 17 14.66 2.79 7.89
N LEU A 18 15.92 3.05 8.26
CA LEU A 18 16.57 4.35 8.18
C LEU A 18 16.39 4.95 6.77
N ARG A 19 15.39 5.82 6.58
CA ARG A 19 15.52 6.91 5.60
C ARG A 19 16.51 7.88 6.25
N PRO A 20 17.73 8.08 5.74
CA PRO A 20 18.43 9.32 6.07
C PRO A 20 17.55 10.44 5.50
N LEU A 21 16.82 11.13 6.38
CA LEU A 21 16.12 12.37 6.06
C LEU A 21 17.16 13.35 5.52
N TYR A 22 17.31 13.43 4.21
CA TYR A 22 17.76 14.56 3.36
C TYR A 22 17.98 14.00 1.94
N SER A 23 16.96 13.42 1.30
CA SER A 23 17.02 13.22 -0.15
C SER A 23 16.73 14.56 -0.81
N SER A 24 17.78 15.31 -1.15
CA SER A 24 17.67 16.47 -2.02
C SER A 24 17.30 15.98 -3.42
N VAL A 25 16.00 15.84 -3.68
CA VAL A 25 15.50 15.49 -5.02
C VAL A 25 15.13 16.79 -5.72
N ASP A 26 15.58 16.95 -6.96
CA ASP A 26 15.21 18.11 -7.77
C ASP A 26 13.78 17.95 -8.29
N LEU A 27 13.10 19.07 -8.56
CA LEU A 27 11.78 19.08 -9.16
C LEU A 27 11.77 18.32 -10.50
N THR A 28 12.89 18.40 -11.24
CA THR A 28 13.08 17.71 -12.53
C THR A 28 13.13 16.19 -12.42
N ASP A 29 13.43 15.67 -11.24
CA ASP A 29 13.59 14.23 -11.01
C ASP A 29 12.30 13.60 -10.45
N VAL A 30 11.43 14.42 -9.86
CA VAL A 30 10.10 13.99 -9.37
C VAL A 30 9.06 14.09 -10.47
N GLU A 31 9.09 15.16 -11.28
CA GLU A 31 8.08 15.41 -12.30
C GLU A 31 8.36 14.62 -13.58
N LEU A 32 7.61 13.54 -13.76
CA LEU A 32 7.77 12.63 -14.90
C LEU A 32 7.05 13.17 -16.12
N LEU A 33 7.76 13.85 -17.01
CA LEU A 33 7.17 14.42 -18.23
C LEU A 33 6.64 13.35 -19.22
N VAL A 34 5.54 13.65 -19.91
CA VAL A 34 4.98 12.77 -20.95
C VAL A 34 5.93 12.64 -22.14
N ASP A 35 6.16 11.39 -22.58
CA ASP A 35 6.91 11.12 -23.80
C ASP A 35 6.09 11.61 -25.00
N SER A 36 6.58 12.64 -25.65
CA SER A 36 5.99 13.26 -26.83
C SER A 36 7.05 13.34 -27.94
N ASP A 37 6.68 13.72 -29.15
CA ASP A 37 7.64 13.91 -30.25
C ASP A 37 8.82 14.79 -29.79
N GLU A 38 10.00 14.63 -30.38
CA GLU A 38 11.24 15.34 -29.96
C GLU A 38 11.01 16.84 -29.70
N ASN A 39 10.26 17.52 -30.58
CA ASN A 39 9.94 18.94 -30.42
C ASN A 39 9.06 19.23 -29.19
N SER A 40 8.04 18.42 -28.94
CA SER A 40 7.16 18.58 -27.78
C SER A 40 7.85 18.19 -26.47
N ARG A 41 8.79 17.24 -26.50
CA ARG A 41 9.63 16.88 -25.36
C ARG A 41 10.51 18.05 -24.97
N VAL A 42 11.17 18.70 -25.95
CA VAL A 42 11.97 19.91 -25.73
C VAL A 42 11.14 21.03 -25.12
N ASN A 43 9.94 21.28 -25.64
CA ASN A 43 9.04 22.31 -25.11
C ASN A 43 8.63 22.02 -23.65
N LEU A 44 8.28 20.78 -23.34
CA LEU A 44 7.83 20.39 -22.01
C LEU A 44 8.99 20.42 -20.99
N THR A 45 10.19 20.02 -21.42
CA THR A 45 11.41 20.17 -20.61
C THR A 45 11.74 21.64 -20.37
N SER A 46 11.58 22.51 -21.38
CA SER A 46 11.72 23.96 -21.18
C SER A 46 10.74 24.47 -20.14
N LEU A 47 9.45 24.14 -20.24
CA LEU A 47 8.43 24.58 -19.28
C LEU A 47 8.75 24.15 -17.83
N LEU A 48 9.26 22.94 -17.64
CA LEU A 48 9.66 22.46 -16.31
C LEU A 48 10.89 23.19 -15.78
N LEU A 49 11.87 23.48 -16.65
CA LEU A 49 13.06 24.25 -16.28
C LEU A 49 12.73 25.71 -15.99
N ASP A 50 11.80 26.30 -16.75
CA ASP A 50 11.29 27.66 -16.55
C ASP A 50 10.54 27.75 -15.22
N LEU A 51 9.63 26.80 -14.93
CA LEU A 51 8.97 26.67 -13.64
C LEU A 51 9.98 26.61 -12.48
N ARG A 52 10.97 25.72 -12.60
CA ARG A 52 12.04 25.58 -11.60
C ARG A 52 12.80 26.89 -11.43
N HIS A 53 13.17 27.55 -12.52
CA HIS A 53 13.89 28.82 -12.48
C HIS A 53 13.06 29.93 -11.82
N ASP A 54 11.79 30.06 -12.19
CA ASP A 54 10.88 31.06 -11.61
C ASP A 54 10.68 30.84 -10.10
N MET A 55 10.55 29.58 -9.67
CA MET A 55 10.48 29.24 -8.25
C MET A 55 11.80 29.52 -7.51
N ILE A 56 12.97 29.35 -8.14
CA ILE A 56 14.28 29.72 -7.56
C ILE A 56 14.40 31.23 -7.39
N GLU A 57 14.03 31.97 -8.42
CA GLU A 57 14.07 33.44 -8.45
C GLU A 57 12.93 34.08 -7.65
N GLN A 58 12.18 33.27 -6.89
CA GLN A 58 11.12 33.72 -6.00
C GLN A 58 10.03 34.53 -6.73
N ARG A 59 9.69 34.11 -7.96
CA ARG A 59 8.61 34.71 -8.75
C ARG A 59 7.29 34.01 -8.44
N GLU A 60 6.21 34.76 -8.59
CA GLU A 60 4.85 34.23 -8.56
C GLU A 60 4.36 33.98 -9.99
N GLY A 61 3.68 32.86 -10.20
CA GLY A 61 3.17 32.51 -11.51
C GLY A 61 2.34 31.24 -11.55
N GLU A 62 1.89 30.92 -12.76
CA GLU A 62 1.18 29.68 -13.06
C GLU A 62 1.71 29.06 -14.36
N THR A 63 1.68 27.72 -14.43
CA THR A 63 2.03 26.98 -15.65
C THR A 63 1.25 25.68 -15.73
N GLU A 64 1.18 25.10 -16.93
CA GLU A 64 0.53 23.83 -17.19
C GLU A 64 1.49 22.86 -17.84
N ILE A 65 1.63 21.67 -17.25
CA ILE A 65 2.59 20.64 -17.67
C ILE A 65 1.84 19.31 -17.76
N ALA A 66 2.09 18.55 -18.84
CA ALA A 66 1.59 17.19 -19.00
C ALA A 66 2.57 16.20 -18.37
N VAL A 67 2.11 15.43 -17.38
CA VAL A 67 2.94 14.49 -16.61
C VAL A 67 2.41 13.06 -16.68
N LYS A 68 3.29 12.11 -16.39
CA LYS A 68 3.01 10.70 -16.14
C LYS A 68 2.81 10.52 -14.65
N VAL A 69 1.73 9.87 -14.28
CA VAL A 69 1.42 9.51 -12.90
C VAL A 69 1.48 8.00 -12.80
N GLN A 70 2.23 7.53 -11.82
CA GLN A 70 2.37 6.10 -11.51
C GLN A 70 1.39 5.70 -10.42
N TYR A 71 0.86 4.48 -10.53
CA TYR A 71 -0.01 3.86 -9.52
C TYR A 71 0.48 2.46 -9.19
N ASP A 72 -0.02 1.91 -8.09
CA ASP A 72 0.19 0.51 -7.69
C ASP A 72 1.69 0.12 -7.65
N ASN A 73 2.54 0.96 -7.06
CA ASN A 73 4.00 0.77 -7.00
C ASN A 73 4.67 0.56 -8.38
N MET A 74 4.46 1.50 -9.30
CA MET A 74 4.97 1.44 -10.68
C MET A 74 4.46 0.24 -11.48
N ARG A 75 3.23 -0.22 -11.26
CA ARG A 75 2.61 -1.24 -12.12
C ARG A 75 1.75 -0.63 -13.21
N ARG A 76 1.20 0.56 -12.95
CA ARG A 76 0.29 1.26 -13.86
C ARG A 76 0.74 2.69 -14.05
N VAL A 77 0.38 3.23 -15.20
CA VAL A 77 0.67 4.61 -15.56
C VAL A 77 -0.54 5.25 -16.21
N ALA A 78 -0.79 6.50 -15.88
CA ALA A 78 -1.67 7.38 -16.62
C ALA A 78 -0.93 8.65 -16.98
N THR A 79 -1.42 9.36 -17.99
CA THR A 79 -0.92 10.67 -18.36
C THR A 79 -2.01 11.69 -18.08
N ARG A 80 -1.69 12.75 -17.36
CA ARG A 80 -2.63 13.84 -17.08
C ARG A 80 -1.95 15.19 -17.21
N ARG A 81 -2.75 16.23 -17.43
CA ARG A 81 -2.30 17.62 -17.34
C ARG A 81 -2.45 18.10 -15.91
N GLN A 82 -1.45 18.82 -15.44
CA GLN A 82 -1.45 19.44 -14.13
C GLN A 82 -1.22 20.94 -14.29
N ARG A 83 -1.92 21.72 -13.46
CA ARG A 83 -1.73 23.15 -13.34
C ARG A 83 -1.00 23.46 -12.05
N TYR A 84 0.12 24.15 -12.19
CA TYR A 84 1.01 24.54 -11.11
C TYR A 84 0.77 26.00 -10.79
N PHE A 85 0.56 26.30 -9.52
CA PHE A 85 0.46 27.66 -8.98
C PHE A 85 1.58 27.83 -7.97
N TYR A 86 2.49 28.76 -8.19
CA TYR A 86 3.66 28.91 -7.35
C TYR A 86 3.89 30.36 -6.94
N SER A 87 4.40 30.54 -5.72
CA SER A 87 4.63 31.85 -5.11
C SER A 87 5.74 31.74 -4.05
N PRO A 88 6.54 32.81 -3.84
CA PRO A 88 7.56 32.82 -2.79
C PRO A 88 6.96 32.79 -1.38
N VAL A 89 7.69 32.21 -0.43
CA VAL A 89 7.34 32.24 0.99
C VAL A 89 8.10 33.38 1.67
N ASP A 90 7.37 34.44 2.01
CA ASP A 90 7.91 35.68 2.59
C ASP A 90 8.87 35.41 3.76
N GLY A 91 10.04 36.07 3.71
CA GLY A 91 11.06 35.98 4.76
C GLY A 91 11.86 34.68 4.76
N THR A 92 11.66 33.80 3.78
CA THR A 92 12.42 32.56 3.62
C THR A 92 12.98 32.43 2.20
N PRO A 93 14.03 31.62 1.98
CA PRO A 93 14.51 31.32 0.62
C PRO A 93 13.66 30.27 -0.11
N PHE A 94 12.50 29.91 0.42
CA PHE A 94 11.65 28.87 -0.14
C PHE A 94 10.53 29.47 -1.00
N SER A 95 10.11 28.70 -1.99
CA SER A 95 8.91 28.95 -2.80
C SER A 95 7.98 27.74 -2.65
N LEU A 96 6.68 27.99 -2.64
CA LEU A 96 5.66 26.96 -2.53
C LEU A 96 4.95 26.82 -3.87
N ALA A 97 4.69 25.58 -4.30
CA ALA A 97 3.84 25.28 -5.44
C ALA A 97 2.64 24.41 -5.00
N ALA A 98 1.47 24.73 -5.51
CA ALA A 98 0.27 23.92 -5.44
C ALA A 98 -0.04 23.34 -6.82
N VAL A 99 -0.29 22.04 -6.89
CA VAL A 99 -0.51 21.32 -8.15
C VAL A 99 -1.93 20.77 -8.18
N LEU A 100 -2.74 21.24 -9.13
CA LEU A 100 -4.12 20.78 -9.30
C LEU A 100 -4.25 19.99 -10.61
N PRO A 101 -4.88 18.80 -10.59
CA PRO A 101 -5.15 18.05 -11.80
C PRO A 101 -6.16 18.80 -12.66
N ASP A 102 -5.82 18.98 -13.93
CA ASP A 102 -6.70 19.63 -14.88
C ASP A 102 -7.97 18.77 -15.12
N GLY A 103 -9.11 19.44 -15.27
CA GLY A 103 -10.40 18.79 -15.53
C GLY A 103 -11.24 18.40 -14.32
N TYR A 104 -10.66 18.17 -13.13
CA TYR A 104 -11.43 17.87 -11.89
C TYR A 104 -10.90 18.50 -10.59
N GLY A 105 -9.65 19.00 -10.55
CA GLY A 105 -9.06 19.57 -9.34
C GLY A 105 -9.37 21.05 -9.09
N MET A 106 -9.94 21.74 -10.08
CA MET A 106 -10.19 23.20 -10.02
C MET A 106 -11.42 23.60 -9.21
N TYR A 107 -12.34 22.65 -8.97
CA TYR A 107 -13.57 22.90 -8.22
C TYR A 107 -13.72 21.85 -7.14
N GLU A 108 -14.18 22.28 -5.97
CA GLU A 108 -14.58 21.41 -4.89
C GLU A 108 -16.10 21.46 -4.74
N LEU A 109 -16.71 20.30 -4.47
CA LEU A 109 -18.10 20.25 -4.07
C LEU A 109 -18.24 20.79 -2.64
N GLN A 110 -18.92 21.91 -2.43
CA GLN A 110 -19.29 22.36 -1.10
C GLN A 110 -20.71 21.90 -0.76
N ALA A 111 -20.81 20.84 0.03
CA ALA A 111 -22.08 20.29 0.49
C ALA A 111 -21.99 20.10 2.01
N GLU A 112 -22.81 20.83 2.77
CA GLU A 112 -22.79 20.84 4.23
C GLU A 112 -24.21 20.66 4.76
N GLN A 113 -24.36 19.89 5.85
CA GLN A 113 -25.60 19.76 6.59
C GLN A 113 -25.39 20.24 8.03
N GLU A 114 -26.07 21.32 8.42
CA GLU A 114 -26.04 21.77 9.80
C GLU A 114 -26.75 20.78 10.72
N VAL A 115 -26.10 20.44 11.85
CA VAL A 115 -26.62 19.50 12.86
C VAL A 115 -27.97 19.96 13.42
N LYS A 116 -28.13 21.26 13.69
CA LYS A 116 -29.36 21.84 14.25
C LYS A 116 -30.53 21.89 13.26
N HIS A 117 -30.22 21.99 11.97
CA HIS A 117 -31.21 21.99 10.89
C HIS A 117 -31.40 20.60 10.26
N SER A 118 -30.80 19.56 10.86
CA SER A 118 -30.99 18.19 10.41
C SER A 118 -32.41 17.73 10.74
N PRO A 119 -33.15 17.11 9.79
CA PRO A 119 -34.52 16.63 10.02
C PRO A 119 -34.57 15.45 11.01
N VAL A 120 -33.47 14.71 11.12
CA VAL A 120 -33.31 13.55 12.01
C VAL A 120 -32.05 13.75 12.84
N ASN A 121 -31.99 13.15 14.03
CA ASN A 121 -30.78 13.14 14.84
C ASN A 121 -29.60 12.58 14.03
N VAL A 122 -28.50 13.35 13.94
CA VAL A 122 -27.37 13.03 13.06
C VAL A 122 -26.70 11.69 13.38
N THR A 123 -26.76 11.24 14.64
CA THR A 123 -26.23 9.92 15.03
C THR A 123 -27.00 8.75 14.38
N GLU A 124 -28.22 8.97 13.90
CA GLU A 124 -29.03 7.97 13.20
C GLU A 124 -28.47 7.61 11.81
N TYR A 125 -27.60 8.45 11.23
CA TYR A 125 -26.95 8.16 9.95
C TYR A 125 -25.78 7.18 10.11
N PHE A 126 -25.20 7.11 11.31
CA PHE A 126 -24.01 6.33 11.68
C PHE A 126 -24.34 5.10 12.53
N LYS A 127 -25.57 4.60 12.45
CA LYS A 127 -25.95 3.34 13.10
C LYS A 127 -25.49 2.13 12.29
N GLY A 128 -25.07 1.09 12.99
CA GLY A 128 -24.52 -0.13 12.40
C GLY A 128 -22.99 -0.09 12.28
N GLU A 129 -22.41 -1.18 11.81
CA GLU A 129 -20.96 -1.39 11.75
C GLU A 129 -20.39 -1.27 10.32
N ASN A 130 -21.27 -1.15 9.31
CA ASN A 130 -20.88 -1.18 7.90
C ASN A 130 -20.45 0.19 7.34
N TRP A 131 -19.68 0.94 8.13
CA TRP A 131 -19.09 2.20 7.71
C TRP A 131 -17.77 2.45 8.43
N LYS A 132 -16.89 3.22 7.80
CA LYS A 132 -15.64 3.71 8.36
C LYS A 132 -15.41 5.16 7.94
N VAL A 133 -14.57 5.84 8.71
CA VAL A 133 -14.08 7.18 8.37
C VAL A 133 -12.57 7.17 8.17
N HIS A 134 -12.05 8.20 7.51
CA HIS A 134 -10.63 8.30 7.28
C HIS A 134 -9.88 8.40 8.63
N PRO A 135 -8.98 7.45 8.96
CA PRO A 135 -8.37 7.38 10.29
C PRO A 135 -7.46 8.58 10.59
N ASP A 136 -6.77 9.10 9.57
CA ASP A 136 -5.79 10.18 9.73
C ASP A 136 -6.45 11.58 9.76
N TRP A 137 -7.75 11.69 9.48
CA TRP A 137 -8.45 12.98 9.38
C TRP A 137 -9.02 13.40 10.73
N VAL A 138 -8.84 14.68 11.07
CA VAL A 138 -9.32 15.23 12.35
C VAL A 138 -10.69 15.86 12.16
N TYR A 139 -11.73 15.06 12.34
CA TYR A 139 -13.12 15.54 12.39
C TYR A 139 -13.36 16.35 13.68
N CYS A 140 -13.07 15.72 14.81
CA CYS A 140 -13.08 16.34 16.13
C CYS A 140 -12.07 15.62 17.03
N GLU A 141 -11.27 16.35 17.80
CA GLU A 141 -10.31 15.81 18.77
C GLU A 141 -10.33 16.59 20.07
N TYR A 142 -10.10 15.91 21.19
CA TYR A 142 -9.80 16.59 22.44
C TYR A 142 -8.35 17.07 22.46
N ALA A 143 -8.07 18.06 23.30
CA ALA A 143 -6.70 18.44 23.60
C ALA A 143 -5.92 17.25 24.17
N SER A 144 -4.62 17.19 23.90
CA SER A 144 -3.72 16.12 24.36
C SER A 144 -3.65 15.99 25.90
N THR A 145 -4.12 17.00 26.64
CA THR A 145 -4.21 17.00 28.10
C THR A 145 -5.50 16.34 28.63
N SER A 146 -6.40 15.92 27.75
CA SER A 146 -7.65 15.25 28.13
C SER A 146 -7.41 13.79 28.52
N GLU A 147 -8.21 13.26 29.44
CA GLU A 147 -8.19 11.85 29.84
C GLU A 147 -9.06 10.97 28.93
N GLN A 148 -9.70 11.55 27.92
CA GLN A 148 -10.58 10.82 27.00
C GLN A 148 -9.78 10.16 25.88
N SER A 149 -9.86 8.83 25.81
CA SER A 149 -9.31 8.02 24.73
C SER A 149 -10.41 7.21 24.06
N PHE A 150 -10.30 7.02 22.74
CA PHE A 150 -11.25 6.25 21.94
C PHE A 150 -10.54 5.06 21.30
N SER A 151 -11.28 3.97 21.07
CA SER A 151 -10.72 2.78 20.42
C SER A 151 -10.62 2.92 18.91
N SER A 152 -11.46 3.76 18.30
CA SER A 152 -11.44 4.05 16.86
C SER A 152 -11.87 5.48 16.54
N ALA A 153 -11.56 5.93 15.32
CA ALA A 153 -11.97 7.24 14.80
C ALA A 153 -13.50 7.36 14.70
N GLU A 154 -14.19 6.26 14.41
CA GLU A 154 -15.65 6.17 14.34
C GLU A 154 -16.30 6.42 15.72
N GLU A 155 -15.76 5.80 16.77
CA GLU A 155 -16.27 5.97 18.14
C GLU A 155 -16.11 7.43 18.60
N GLN A 156 -14.92 7.99 18.36
CA GLN A 156 -14.63 9.40 18.65
C GLN A 156 -15.58 10.34 17.91
N LEU A 157 -15.82 10.11 16.63
CA LEU A 157 -16.75 10.90 15.83
C LEU A 157 -18.18 10.84 16.39
N VAL A 158 -18.71 9.64 16.62
CA VAL A 158 -20.09 9.46 17.14
C VAL A 158 -20.25 10.14 18.49
N HIS A 159 -19.24 10.06 19.34
CA HIS A 159 -19.22 10.76 20.61
C HIS A 159 -19.37 12.28 20.43
N PHE A 160 -18.59 12.91 19.56
CA PHE A 160 -18.72 14.35 19.29
C PHE A 160 -20.04 14.71 18.61
N LEU A 161 -20.55 13.90 17.68
CA LEU A 161 -21.86 14.12 17.05
C LEU A 161 -23.00 14.12 18.06
N SER A 162 -22.95 13.25 19.07
CA SER A 162 -23.94 13.22 20.16
C SER A 162 -23.94 14.49 21.01
N ARG A 163 -22.77 15.15 21.12
CA ARG A 163 -22.61 16.44 21.82
C ARG A 163 -23.00 17.62 20.93
N ALA A 164 -22.74 17.52 19.62
CA ALA A 164 -23.05 18.56 18.64
C ALA A 164 -24.55 18.86 18.50
N GLY A 165 -25.41 17.87 18.79
CA GLY A 165 -26.86 18.05 18.84
C GLY A 165 -27.37 18.85 20.04
N ARG A 166 -26.54 19.15 21.04
CA ARG A 166 -26.97 19.84 22.27
C ARG A 166 -27.02 21.36 22.06
N PRO A 167 -27.96 22.09 22.71
CA PRO A 167 -28.17 23.53 22.47
C PRO A 167 -26.94 24.42 22.80
N ALA A 168 -26.07 23.97 23.72
CA ALA A 168 -24.87 24.68 24.14
C ALA A 168 -23.60 24.34 23.31
N TRP A 169 -23.73 23.58 22.22
CA TRP A 169 -22.59 23.20 21.38
C TRP A 169 -21.92 24.42 20.71
N LYS A 170 -20.59 24.40 20.67
CA LYS A 170 -19.77 25.42 20.00
C LYS A 170 -18.74 24.74 19.11
N TRP A 171 -18.65 25.20 17.86
CA TRP A 171 -17.58 24.78 16.94
C TRP A 171 -16.31 25.55 17.30
N MET A 172 -15.37 24.88 17.97
CA MET A 172 -14.07 25.47 18.33
C MET A 172 -13.10 25.31 17.16
N SER A 173 -12.71 26.43 16.54
CA SER A 173 -11.89 26.47 15.33
C SER A 173 -10.38 26.57 15.57
N LEU A 174 -9.94 26.79 16.81
CA LEU A 174 -8.52 26.83 17.14
C LEU A 174 -8.05 25.40 17.43
N ARG A 175 -7.45 24.75 16.43
CA ARG A 175 -6.72 23.51 16.66
C ARG A 175 -5.58 23.84 17.62
N PRO A 176 -5.53 23.23 18.83
CA PRO A 176 -4.38 23.39 19.69
C PRO A 176 -3.20 22.78 18.92
N ARG A 177 -2.38 23.61 18.28
CA ARG A 177 -1.09 23.13 17.74
C ARG A 177 -0.41 22.38 18.89
N ALA A 178 0.22 21.25 18.59
CA ALA A 178 1.22 20.65 19.46
C ALA A 178 2.09 21.80 19.96
N LEU A 179 2.01 22.05 21.27
CA LEU A 179 2.55 23.26 21.87
C LEU A 179 4.00 23.40 21.46
N THR A 180 4.31 24.40 20.63
CA THR A 180 5.66 24.96 20.62
C THR A 180 5.97 25.29 22.08
N LEU A 181 7.08 24.77 22.58
CA LEU A 181 7.56 24.79 23.97
C LEU A 181 7.28 26.10 24.76
N HIS A 182 7.12 27.22 24.06
CA HIS A 182 6.86 28.56 24.61
C HIS A 182 5.43 28.87 25.07
N ASN A 183 4.40 28.07 24.73
CA ASN A 183 3.01 28.36 25.10
C ASN A 183 2.38 27.38 26.12
N ALA A 184 3.18 26.47 26.69
CA ALA A 184 2.71 25.44 27.63
C ALA A 184 2.12 25.98 28.95
N HIS A 185 2.25 27.29 29.23
CA HIS A 185 1.77 27.92 30.46
C HIS A 185 0.36 28.50 30.39
N LYS A 186 -0.28 28.56 29.22
CA LYS A 186 -1.73 28.84 29.18
C LYS A 186 -2.44 27.56 29.61
N ARG A 187 -3.01 27.55 30.82
CA ARG A 187 -3.94 26.51 31.30
C ARG A 187 -5.01 26.30 30.24
N GLN A 188 -4.79 25.32 29.38
CA GLN A 188 -5.81 24.86 28.46
C GLN A 188 -6.82 24.08 29.31
N ASP A 189 -8.10 24.39 29.14
CA ASP A 189 -9.15 23.69 29.86
C ASP A 189 -9.09 22.19 29.53
N ARG A 190 -9.21 21.33 30.54
CA ARG A 190 -9.04 19.86 30.40
C ARG A 190 -10.02 19.25 29.37
N ASP A 191 -11.14 19.94 29.15
CA ASP A 191 -12.19 19.56 28.19
C ASP A 191 -12.19 20.40 26.92
N SER A 192 -11.10 21.11 26.62
CA SER A 192 -10.97 21.79 25.33
C SER A 192 -10.90 20.78 24.18
N TYR A 193 -11.60 21.09 23.09
CA TYR A 193 -11.65 20.27 21.88
C TYR A 193 -11.52 21.13 20.65
N TYR A 194 -11.12 20.51 19.55
CA TYR A 194 -11.13 21.07 18.21
C TYR A 194 -12.09 20.26 17.35
N CYS A 195 -12.87 20.93 16.50
CA CYS A 195 -13.71 20.28 15.51
C CYS A 195 -13.65 21.06 14.20
N ASP A 196 -13.37 20.36 13.10
CA ASP A 196 -13.51 20.92 11.77
C ASP A 196 -15.00 20.94 11.39
N LYS A 197 -15.61 22.13 11.49
CA LYS A 197 -17.03 22.32 11.21
C LYS A 197 -17.38 21.87 9.79
N THR A 198 -16.60 22.32 8.80
CA THR A 198 -16.88 22.07 7.39
C THR A 198 -16.79 20.59 7.06
N LEU A 199 -15.74 19.92 7.53
CA LEU A 199 -15.54 18.49 7.29
C LEU A 199 -16.64 17.65 7.95
N VAL A 200 -16.99 17.93 9.21
CA VAL A 200 -18.06 17.21 9.93
C VAL A 200 -19.42 17.42 9.25
N GLN A 201 -19.74 18.65 8.83
CA GLN A 201 -21.00 18.93 8.17
C GLN A 201 -21.08 18.33 6.77
N SER A 202 -19.97 18.26 6.03
CA SER A 202 -19.89 17.49 4.78
C SER A 202 -20.08 16.00 5.02
N LEU A 203 -19.46 15.43 6.04
CA LEU A 203 -19.62 14.01 6.40
C LEU A 203 -21.08 13.65 6.70
N ILE A 204 -21.78 14.49 7.47
CA ILE A 204 -23.20 14.30 7.79
C ILE A 204 -24.05 14.37 6.52
N ARG A 205 -23.74 15.32 5.61
CA ARG A 205 -24.45 15.46 4.34
C ARG A 205 -24.29 14.22 3.47
N ASP A 206 -23.07 13.71 3.36
CA ASP A 206 -22.75 12.51 2.59
C ASP A 206 -23.47 11.27 3.18
N ALA A 207 -23.45 11.11 4.50
CA ALA A 207 -24.17 10.03 5.19
C ALA A 207 -25.69 10.11 5.01
N MET A 208 -26.26 11.33 4.98
CA MET A 208 -27.68 11.55 4.71
C MET A 208 -28.07 11.13 3.28
N VAL A 209 -27.29 11.55 2.28
CA VAL A 209 -27.53 11.21 0.87
C VAL A 209 -27.46 9.69 0.66
N ILE A 210 -26.47 9.02 1.26
CA ILE A 210 -26.35 7.58 1.13
C ILE A 210 -27.53 6.84 1.79
N LYS A 211 -27.98 7.30 2.97
CA LYS A 211 -29.16 6.70 3.63
C LYS A 211 -30.43 6.85 2.79
N GLU A 212 -30.58 7.99 2.10
CA GLU A 212 -31.69 8.21 1.18
C GLU A 212 -31.60 7.29 -0.05
N LEU A 213 -30.39 7.09 -0.58
CA LEU A 213 -30.13 6.15 -1.68
C LEU A 213 -30.49 4.70 -1.27
N ASP A 214 -30.07 4.26 -0.09
CA ASP A 214 -30.38 2.93 0.45
C ASP A 214 -31.90 2.71 0.54
N ALA A 215 -32.64 3.72 1.01
CA ALA A 215 -34.11 3.66 1.12
C ALA A 215 -34.79 3.53 -0.25
N HIS A 216 -34.37 4.31 -1.25
CA HIS A 216 -34.91 4.24 -2.60
C HIS A 216 -34.60 2.90 -3.28
N THR A 217 -33.40 2.36 -3.05
CA THR A 217 -32.96 1.08 -3.61
C THR A 217 -33.77 -0.09 -3.04
N GLY A 218 -34.07 -0.07 -1.73
CA GLY A 218 -34.94 -1.03 -1.06
C GLY A 218 -36.37 -1.03 -1.62
N HIS A 219 -36.92 0.14 -1.94
CA HIS A 219 -38.26 0.25 -2.55
C HIS A 219 -38.30 -0.16 -4.03
N ALA A 220 -37.26 0.15 -4.81
CA ALA A 220 -37.15 -0.28 -6.20
C ALA A 220 -37.06 -1.82 -6.33
N SER A 221 -36.41 -2.48 -5.37
CA SER A 221 -36.24 -3.94 -5.34
C SER A 221 -37.55 -4.72 -5.15
N HIS A 222 -38.63 -4.09 -4.67
CA HIS A 222 -39.95 -4.73 -4.57
C HIS A 222 -40.73 -4.74 -5.89
N HIS A 223 -40.41 -3.85 -6.84
CA HIS A 223 -41.09 -3.76 -8.14
C HIS A 223 -40.28 -4.35 -9.31
N SER A 224 -38.96 -4.55 -9.15
CA SER A 224 -38.07 -5.01 -10.23
C SER A 224 -37.35 -6.33 -9.92
N GLN A 225 -38.01 -7.30 -9.27
CA GLN A 225 -37.44 -8.64 -8.99
C GLN A 225 -37.13 -9.48 -10.25
N GLN A 226 -37.28 -8.94 -11.45
CA GLN A 226 -36.86 -9.59 -12.69
C GLN A 226 -36.14 -8.56 -13.58
N GLY A 227 -34.80 -8.51 -13.56
CA GLY A 227 -34.12 -8.09 -14.78
C GLY A 227 -32.68 -7.55 -14.78
N ARG A 228 -32.10 -7.00 -13.70
CA ARG A 228 -30.87 -6.16 -13.88
C ARG A 228 -29.52 -6.66 -13.34
N PHE A 229 -29.46 -7.57 -12.36
CA PHE A 229 -28.16 -8.06 -11.83
C PHE A 229 -27.96 -9.58 -11.81
N HIS A 230 -28.86 -10.39 -12.39
CA HIS A 230 -28.70 -11.86 -12.41
C HIS A 230 -27.50 -12.36 -13.24
N LYS A 231 -26.78 -11.48 -13.95
CA LYS A 231 -25.64 -11.90 -14.79
C LYS A 231 -24.35 -12.11 -14.00
N PHE A 232 -24.18 -11.44 -12.86
CA PHE A 232 -22.95 -11.49 -12.07
C PHE A 232 -23.25 -11.64 -10.59
N VAL A 233 -22.53 -12.54 -9.91
CA VAL A 233 -22.59 -12.67 -8.46
C VAL A 233 -21.80 -11.53 -7.81
N VAL A 234 -22.53 -10.52 -7.31
CA VAL A 234 -21.96 -9.39 -6.55
C VAL A 234 -21.81 -9.81 -5.09
N THR A 235 -20.60 -9.75 -4.55
CA THR A 235 -20.32 -10.11 -3.15
C THR A 235 -20.43 -8.92 -2.21
N LEU A 236 -19.90 -7.76 -2.61
CA LEU A 236 -19.86 -6.54 -1.83
C LEU A 236 -20.11 -5.33 -2.73
N SER A 237 -20.87 -4.36 -2.24
CA SER A 237 -21.04 -3.05 -2.85
C SER A 237 -20.61 -1.97 -1.87
N PHE A 238 -19.99 -0.90 -2.35
CA PHE A 238 -19.49 0.16 -1.48
C PHE A 238 -19.56 1.54 -2.11
N ILE A 239 -19.55 2.56 -1.25
CA ILE A 239 -19.53 3.97 -1.59
C ILE A 239 -18.45 4.62 -0.74
N ALA A 240 -17.48 5.28 -1.38
CA ALA A 240 -16.49 6.10 -0.74
C ALA A 240 -16.66 7.55 -1.17
N THR A 241 -16.66 8.45 -0.21
CA THR A 241 -17.00 9.86 -0.43
C THR A 241 -15.80 10.76 -0.21
N ARG A 242 -15.85 11.99 -0.74
CA ARG A 242 -14.80 12.99 -0.52
C ARG A 242 -14.64 13.41 0.94
N SER A 243 -15.66 13.22 1.79
CA SER A 243 -15.57 13.55 3.22
C SER A 243 -14.88 12.47 4.05
N GLY A 244 -14.35 11.42 3.41
CA GLY A 244 -13.68 10.30 4.07
C GLY A 244 -14.62 9.21 4.57
N LEU A 245 -15.93 9.27 4.27
CA LEU A 245 -16.87 8.18 4.61
C LEU A 245 -16.75 7.05 3.59
N LEU A 246 -16.47 5.85 4.10
CA LEU A 246 -16.62 4.58 3.40
C LEU A 246 -17.83 3.85 3.98
N ARG A 247 -18.79 3.46 3.15
CA ARG A 247 -19.93 2.61 3.55
C ARG A 247 -20.04 1.43 2.60
N TRP A 248 -20.37 0.25 3.12
CA TRP A 248 -20.50 -0.95 2.30
C TRP A 248 -21.73 -1.78 2.65
N THR A 249 -22.14 -2.62 1.72
CA THR A 249 -23.20 -3.62 1.89
C THR A 249 -22.69 -4.95 1.37
N GLU A 250 -22.73 -5.96 2.23
CA GLU A 250 -22.43 -7.36 1.87
C GLU A 250 -23.70 -8.01 1.31
N ASN A 251 -23.61 -8.51 0.08
CA ASN A 251 -24.74 -9.11 -0.64
C ASN A 251 -24.74 -10.64 -0.51
N VAL A 252 -23.59 -11.22 -0.19
CA VAL A 252 -23.43 -12.64 0.09
C VAL A 252 -22.93 -12.75 1.52
N ASN A 253 -23.67 -13.47 2.36
CA ASN A 253 -23.21 -13.89 3.68
C ASN A 253 -22.03 -14.85 3.49
N THR A 254 -20.85 -14.30 3.24
CA THR A 254 -19.61 -15.05 3.29
C THR A 254 -19.38 -15.28 4.77
N SER A 255 -19.91 -16.38 5.30
CA SER A 255 -19.67 -16.79 6.68
C SER A 255 -18.18 -16.71 6.92
N ARG A 256 -17.76 -15.75 7.75
CA ARG A 256 -16.37 -15.58 8.17
C ARG A 256 -15.91 -16.93 8.71
N SER A 257 -15.16 -17.69 7.92
CA SER A 257 -14.26 -18.67 8.50
C SER A 257 -13.23 -17.83 9.24
N SER A 258 -13.20 -17.93 10.56
CA SER A 258 -12.24 -17.27 11.46
C SER A 258 -10.76 -17.54 11.12
N ASP A 259 -10.48 -18.31 10.07
CA ASP A 259 -9.16 -18.74 9.59
C ASP A 259 -8.58 -17.89 8.44
N SER A 260 -9.25 -16.85 7.95
CA SER A 260 -8.60 -15.97 6.95
C SER A 260 -7.72 -14.94 7.65
N SER A 261 -6.41 -15.05 7.46
CA SER A 261 -5.40 -14.06 7.85
C SER A 261 -5.57 -12.71 7.13
N GLU A 262 -6.32 -12.67 6.02
CA GLU A 262 -6.56 -11.45 5.26
C GLU A 262 -7.48 -10.46 6.00
N PRO A 263 -7.09 -9.18 6.10
CA PRO A 263 -7.93 -8.15 6.69
C PRO A 263 -9.22 -7.97 5.86
N HIS A 264 -10.32 -7.72 6.56
CA HIS A 264 -11.59 -7.42 5.91
C HIS A 264 -11.48 -6.21 4.96
N PHE A 265 -12.31 -6.13 3.92
CA PHE A 265 -12.33 -5.03 2.97
C PHE A 265 -12.33 -3.65 3.64
N SER A 266 -13.12 -3.49 4.69
CA SER A 266 -13.20 -2.23 5.45
C SER A 266 -11.89 -1.86 6.13
N GLU A 267 -11.12 -2.84 6.62
CA GLU A 267 -9.82 -2.59 7.25
C GLU A 267 -8.76 -2.29 6.20
N LYS A 268 -8.72 -3.08 5.12
CA LYS A 268 -7.79 -2.88 4.00
C LYS A 268 -7.94 -1.51 3.34
N TYR A 269 -9.17 -1.00 3.23
CA TYR A 269 -9.47 0.27 2.58
C TYR A 269 -10.05 1.32 3.53
N ALA A 270 -9.64 1.31 4.81
CA ALA A 270 -10.04 2.36 5.75
C ALA A 270 -9.69 3.78 5.23
N ARG A 271 -8.55 3.92 4.54
CA ARG A 271 -8.14 5.12 3.79
C ARG A 271 -8.71 5.11 2.36
N ALA A 272 -10.03 4.98 2.22
CA ALA A 272 -10.68 4.78 0.93
C ALA A 272 -10.42 5.92 -0.07
N TYR A 273 -10.42 7.17 0.39
CA TYR A 273 -10.17 8.35 -0.44
C TYR A 273 -8.75 8.37 -1.04
N ASP A 274 -7.77 7.85 -0.29
CA ASP A 274 -6.36 7.80 -0.71
C ASP A 274 -6.04 6.57 -1.57
N SER A 275 -6.98 5.64 -1.69
CA SER A 275 -6.77 4.40 -2.43
C SER A 275 -6.57 4.65 -3.93
N GLU A 276 -5.77 3.77 -4.53
CA GLU A 276 -5.46 3.82 -5.96
C GLU A 276 -6.72 3.63 -6.82
N TRP A 277 -7.65 2.78 -6.40
CA TRP A 277 -8.92 2.61 -7.13
C TRP A 277 -9.80 3.86 -7.10
N TYR A 278 -9.77 4.65 -6.01
CA TYR A 278 -10.52 5.91 -5.94
C TYR A 278 -9.96 6.92 -6.94
N ARG A 279 -8.64 7.13 -6.89
CA ARG A 279 -7.91 8.04 -7.78
C ARG A 279 -8.12 7.67 -9.24
N ARG A 280 -7.96 6.38 -9.57
CA ARG A 280 -8.14 5.88 -10.94
C ARG A 280 -9.57 6.03 -11.45
N ALA A 281 -10.59 5.81 -10.63
CA ALA A 281 -11.97 6.02 -11.03
C ALA A 281 -12.26 7.48 -11.38
N VAL A 282 -11.76 8.42 -10.56
CA VAL A 282 -11.92 9.87 -10.78
C VAL A 282 -11.21 10.32 -12.06
N GLU A 283 -10.00 9.83 -12.30
CA GLU A 283 -9.23 10.16 -13.49
C GLU A 283 -9.81 9.55 -14.76
N HIS A 284 -10.25 8.29 -14.70
CA HIS A 284 -10.85 7.62 -15.85
C HIS A 284 -12.17 8.26 -16.29
N HIS A 285 -12.93 8.84 -15.36
CA HIS A 285 -14.14 9.62 -15.67
C HIS A 285 -13.85 10.80 -16.61
N ALA A 286 -12.66 11.40 -16.56
CA ALA A 286 -12.29 12.47 -17.49
C ALA A 286 -12.09 11.96 -18.93
N ILE A 287 -11.80 10.66 -19.11
CA ILE A 287 -11.61 10.01 -20.40
C ILE A 287 -12.96 9.52 -20.95
N GLU A 288 -13.72 8.77 -20.15
CA GLU A 288 -15.03 8.23 -20.52
C GLU A 288 -15.99 8.32 -19.31
N PRO A 289 -16.84 9.35 -19.22
CA PRO A 289 -17.65 9.63 -18.03
C PRO A 289 -18.57 8.49 -17.59
N GLU A 290 -19.09 7.72 -18.54
CA GLU A 290 -20.05 6.62 -18.31
C GLU A 290 -19.39 5.25 -18.09
N SER A 291 -18.07 5.20 -17.95
CA SER A 291 -17.33 3.95 -17.90
C SER A 291 -17.08 3.46 -16.47
N PHE A 292 -16.96 2.14 -16.32
CA PHE A 292 -16.46 1.49 -15.11
C PHE A 292 -14.97 1.15 -15.27
N VAL A 293 -14.21 1.35 -14.20
CA VAL A 293 -12.81 0.90 -14.11
C VAL A 293 -12.77 -0.44 -13.42
N PHE A 294 -12.37 -1.47 -14.16
CA PHE A 294 -12.20 -2.83 -13.70
C PHE A 294 -10.74 -3.11 -13.36
N SER A 295 -10.53 -3.79 -12.23
CA SER A 295 -9.22 -4.24 -11.77
C SER A 295 -9.30 -5.57 -11.04
N VAL A 296 -8.23 -6.35 -11.11
CA VAL A 296 -8.03 -7.58 -10.33
C VAL A 296 -6.77 -7.43 -9.48
N PRO A 297 -6.67 -8.15 -8.35
CA PRO A 297 -5.43 -8.26 -7.60
C PRO A 297 -4.26 -8.74 -8.49
N PHE A 298 -3.07 -8.22 -8.25
CA PHE A 298 -1.89 -8.61 -9.01
C PHE A 298 -1.42 -10.02 -8.63
N ARG A 299 -0.87 -10.77 -9.59
CA ARG A 299 -0.33 -12.13 -9.37
C ARG A 299 1.06 -12.28 -9.97
N ASP A 300 2.06 -11.72 -9.34
CA ASP A 300 3.44 -11.72 -9.85
C ASP A 300 4.46 -12.41 -8.93
N GLY A 301 3.99 -13.18 -7.94
CA GLY A 301 4.85 -13.94 -7.04
C GLY A 301 5.73 -13.09 -6.10
N SER A 302 5.61 -11.76 -6.14
CA SER A 302 6.27 -10.83 -5.22
C SER A 302 5.47 -10.59 -3.95
N GLU A 303 4.14 -10.64 -4.04
CA GLU A 303 3.28 -10.83 -2.89
C GLU A 303 3.22 -12.35 -2.66
N ALA A 304 3.39 -12.78 -1.40
CA ALA A 304 3.25 -14.19 -1.05
C ALA A 304 1.98 -14.69 -1.73
N GLU A 305 2.05 -15.80 -2.46
CA GLU A 305 0.85 -16.49 -2.91
C GLU A 305 0.04 -16.79 -1.65
N GLU A 306 -0.87 -15.88 -1.29
CA GLU A 306 -1.81 -16.13 -0.22
C GLU A 306 -2.72 -17.20 -0.79
N LEU A 307 -2.36 -18.43 -0.42
CA LEU A 307 -3.01 -19.72 -0.62
C LEU A 307 -4.43 -19.76 -0.01
N SER A 308 -5.11 -18.63 0.04
CA SER A 308 -6.55 -18.55 0.04
C SER A 308 -7.00 -19.16 -1.28
N GLY A 309 -7.36 -20.44 -1.28
CA GLY A 309 -8.02 -21.13 -2.40
C GLY A 309 -9.38 -20.53 -2.78
N ARG A 310 -9.60 -19.23 -2.52
CA ARG A 310 -10.74 -18.44 -2.93
C ARG A 310 -10.47 -17.86 -4.33
N PRO A 311 -11.47 -17.90 -5.22
CA PRO A 311 -11.34 -17.30 -6.53
C PRO A 311 -11.09 -15.79 -6.38
N PRO A 312 -10.26 -15.17 -7.26
CA PRO A 312 -10.03 -13.73 -7.22
C PRO A 312 -11.35 -12.96 -7.30
N LEU A 313 -11.43 -11.82 -6.62
CA LEU A 313 -12.53 -10.89 -6.81
C LEU A 313 -12.13 -9.85 -7.87
N VAL A 314 -13.09 -9.51 -8.72
CA VAL A 314 -12.96 -8.39 -9.67
C VAL A 314 -13.57 -7.16 -9.01
N LEU A 315 -12.78 -6.10 -8.90
CA LEU A 315 -13.25 -4.79 -8.45
C LEU A 315 -13.67 -3.98 -9.67
N ALA A 316 -14.90 -3.49 -9.70
CA ALA A 316 -15.30 -2.41 -10.61
C ALA A 316 -15.63 -1.15 -9.82
N THR A 317 -15.14 -0.02 -10.29
CA THR A 317 -15.35 1.29 -9.66
C THR A 317 -15.84 2.32 -10.67
N HIS A 318 -16.59 3.30 -10.20
CA HIS A 318 -17.10 4.38 -11.02
C HIS A 318 -17.17 5.66 -10.18
N ALA A 319 -16.64 6.76 -10.72
CA ALA A 319 -16.66 8.05 -10.04
C ALA A 319 -17.96 8.80 -10.33
N VAL A 320 -18.54 9.35 -9.27
CA VAL A 320 -19.75 10.17 -9.30
C VAL A 320 -19.32 11.63 -9.23
N PHE A 321 -19.62 12.37 -10.30
CA PHE A 321 -19.39 13.80 -10.39
C PHE A 321 -20.70 14.56 -10.18
N VAL A 322 -20.59 15.71 -9.54
CA VAL A 322 -21.70 16.66 -9.41
C VAL A 322 -21.38 17.87 -10.29
N GLU A 323 -22.33 18.21 -11.16
CA GLU A 323 -22.25 19.38 -12.01
C GLU A 323 -23.23 20.46 -11.53
N SER A 324 -22.74 21.69 -11.39
CA SER A 324 -23.53 22.85 -11.02
C SER A 324 -22.99 24.09 -11.71
N ARG A 325 -23.86 24.82 -12.43
CA ARG A 325 -23.51 26.08 -13.13
C ARG A 325 -22.31 25.96 -14.09
N GLY A 326 -22.14 24.79 -14.73
CA GLY A 326 -21.03 24.51 -15.65
C GLY A 326 -19.71 24.17 -14.95
N HIS A 327 -19.71 24.05 -13.63
CA HIS A 327 -18.58 23.54 -12.85
C HIS A 327 -18.85 22.10 -12.42
N ARG A 328 -17.81 21.27 -12.45
CA ARG A 328 -17.89 19.85 -12.09
C ARG A 328 -16.83 19.49 -11.05
N ALA A 329 -17.22 18.68 -10.09
CA ALA A 329 -16.32 18.19 -9.04
C ALA A 329 -16.65 16.73 -8.69
N PRO A 330 -15.66 15.89 -8.33
CA PRO A 330 -15.89 14.55 -7.84
C PRO A 330 -16.57 14.60 -6.46
N ALA A 331 -17.64 13.83 -6.29
CA ALA A 331 -18.38 13.75 -5.04
C ALA A 331 -18.10 12.45 -4.29
N ALA A 332 -18.09 11.34 -5.02
CA ALA A 332 -17.90 10.00 -4.47
C ALA A 332 -17.38 9.04 -5.54
N VAL A 333 -16.93 7.87 -5.12
CA VAL A 333 -16.66 6.71 -5.97
C VAL A 333 -17.50 5.55 -5.44
N VAL A 334 -18.27 4.94 -6.33
CA VAL A 334 -19.03 3.73 -6.04
C VAL A 334 -18.29 2.52 -6.59
N GLY A 335 -18.42 1.38 -5.93
CA GLY A 335 -17.72 0.17 -6.34
C GLY A 335 -18.46 -1.12 -6.00
N LEU A 336 -18.08 -2.15 -6.74
CA LEU A 336 -18.65 -3.49 -6.68
C LEU A 336 -17.53 -4.53 -6.71
N HIS A 337 -17.65 -5.55 -5.87
CA HIS A 337 -16.87 -6.78 -5.97
C HIS A 337 -17.70 -7.87 -6.63
N PHE A 338 -17.13 -8.47 -7.68
CA PHE A 338 -17.71 -9.61 -8.37
C PHE A 338 -16.85 -10.86 -8.18
N GLN A 339 -17.47 -12.02 -8.18
CA GLN A 339 -16.74 -13.28 -8.32
C GLN A 339 -16.21 -13.41 -9.75
N LEU A 340 -14.89 -13.63 -9.90
CA LEU A 340 -14.25 -13.86 -11.19
C LEU A 340 -14.93 -15.00 -11.97
N ASP A 341 -15.25 -16.11 -11.31
CA ASP A 341 -15.88 -17.29 -11.92
C ASP A 341 -17.22 -16.95 -12.60
N SER A 342 -18.01 -16.06 -12.00
CA SER A 342 -19.29 -15.64 -12.58
C SER A 342 -19.08 -14.82 -13.84
N LEU A 343 -18.07 -13.94 -13.83
CA LEU A 343 -17.70 -13.11 -14.98
C LEU A 343 -17.13 -13.99 -16.12
N ALA A 344 -16.24 -14.91 -15.78
CA ALA A 344 -15.62 -15.86 -16.72
C ALA A 344 -16.67 -16.76 -17.40
N LYS A 345 -17.60 -17.33 -16.63
CA LYS A 345 -18.71 -18.13 -17.18
C LYS A 345 -19.59 -17.32 -18.14
N HIS A 346 -19.89 -16.07 -17.79
CA HIS A 346 -20.65 -15.20 -18.68
C HIS A 346 -19.89 -14.89 -19.96
N PHE A 347 -18.61 -14.58 -19.84
CA PHE A 347 -17.71 -14.32 -20.97
C PHE A 347 -17.68 -15.51 -21.92
N LEU A 348 -17.36 -16.71 -21.42
CA LEU A 348 -17.29 -17.94 -22.22
C LEU A 348 -18.62 -18.27 -22.91
N ASN A 349 -19.76 -18.05 -22.24
CA ASN A 349 -21.08 -18.26 -22.85
C ASN A 349 -21.32 -17.30 -24.02
N VAL A 350 -20.90 -16.04 -23.90
CA VAL A 350 -21.03 -15.06 -25.00
C VAL A 350 -20.07 -15.37 -26.13
N THR A 351 -18.81 -15.69 -25.84
CA THR A 351 -17.76 -15.90 -26.86
C THR A 351 -17.81 -17.26 -27.54
N SER A 352 -18.57 -18.20 -26.99
CA SER A 352 -18.86 -19.50 -27.61
C SER A 352 -20.04 -19.44 -28.59
N ALA A 353 -20.85 -18.39 -28.55
CA ALA A 353 -22.02 -18.23 -29.41
C ALA A 353 -21.71 -17.36 -30.64
N CYS A 354 -22.13 -17.81 -31.82
CA CYS A 354 -22.06 -17.00 -33.03
C CYS A 354 -23.20 -15.96 -33.03
N THR A 355 -22.88 -14.67 -33.17
CA THR A 355 -23.91 -13.62 -33.30
C THR A 355 -24.42 -13.53 -34.75
N GLY A 356 -25.73 -13.35 -34.94
CA GLY A 356 -26.29 -12.96 -36.26
C GLY A 356 -26.71 -14.08 -37.21
N GLY A 357 -26.95 -15.31 -36.74
CA GLY A 357 -27.52 -16.40 -37.57
C GLY A 357 -26.57 -17.01 -38.61
N THR A 358 -25.32 -16.53 -38.66
CA THR A 358 -24.24 -17.13 -39.47
C THR A 358 -23.43 -18.11 -38.64
N ALA A 359 -23.12 -19.28 -39.20
CA ALA A 359 -22.18 -20.22 -38.58
C ALA A 359 -20.77 -19.57 -38.53
N CYS A 360 -20.24 -19.37 -37.33
CA CYS A 360 -18.89 -18.88 -37.12
C CYS A 360 -17.89 -20.04 -37.23
N LYS A 361 -16.74 -19.79 -37.89
CA LYS A 361 -15.73 -20.83 -38.15
C LYS A 361 -14.92 -21.20 -36.90
N LYS A 362 -14.70 -20.22 -36.02
CA LYS A 362 -13.91 -20.34 -34.79
C LYS A 362 -14.61 -19.59 -33.66
N THR A 363 -14.48 -20.08 -32.44
CA THR A 363 -14.99 -19.47 -31.22
C THR A 363 -13.94 -19.56 -30.12
N CYS A 364 -14.08 -18.76 -29.05
CA CYS A 364 -13.18 -18.85 -27.88
C CYS A 364 -13.39 -20.11 -27.03
N ALA A 365 -14.28 -21.02 -27.44
CA ALA A 365 -14.47 -22.31 -26.78
C ALA A 365 -13.69 -23.44 -27.46
N GLY A 366 -13.07 -23.18 -28.61
CA GLY A 366 -12.21 -24.14 -29.29
C GLY A 366 -10.75 -23.76 -29.14
N ASP A 367 -9.87 -24.75 -29.25
CA ASP A 367 -8.42 -24.62 -29.04
C ASP A 367 -7.69 -23.80 -30.13
N GLU A 368 -8.43 -23.30 -31.13
CA GLU A 368 -7.89 -22.53 -32.26
C GLU A 368 -7.71 -21.04 -31.94
N LEU A 369 -8.30 -20.53 -30.86
CA LEU A 369 -8.27 -19.12 -30.48
C LEU A 369 -7.98 -18.96 -28.98
N ASP A 370 -6.98 -18.15 -28.64
CA ASP A 370 -6.76 -17.67 -27.27
C ASP A 370 -7.50 -16.34 -27.09
N CYS A 371 -8.39 -16.25 -26.09
CA CYS A 371 -9.20 -15.06 -25.84
C CYS A 371 -8.89 -14.45 -24.46
N TYR A 372 -8.59 -13.16 -24.46
CA TYR A 372 -8.18 -12.39 -23.29
C TYR A 372 -9.03 -11.14 -23.13
N ILE A 373 -9.32 -10.79 -21.88
CA ILE A 373 -9.74 -9.43 -21.52
C ILE A 373 -8.57 -8.74 -20.83
N LEU A 374 -8.11 -7.64 -21.42
CA LEU A 374 -7.03 -6.82 -20.88
C LEU A 374 -7.59 -5.49 -20.40
N ASP A 375 -7.02 -4.95 -19.33
CA ASP A 375 -7.30 -3.59 -18.89
C ASP A 375 -6.48 -2.53 -19.64
N ASP A 376 -6.72 -1.26 -19.35
CA ASP A 376 -6.07 -0.11 -19.97
C ASP A 376 -4.55 -0.03 -19.75
N ASN A 377 -3.99 -0.84 -18.85
CA ASN A 377 -2.55 -0.96 -18.62
C ASN A 377 -1.96 -2.29 -19.10
N GLY A 378 -2.74 -3.16 -19.74
CA GLY A 378 -2.29 -4.44 -20.26
C GLY A 378 -2.20 -5.57 -19.24
N PHE A 379 -2.87 -5.46 -18.09
CA PHE A 379 -3.05 -6.60 -17.18
C PHE A 379 -4.23 -7.46 -17.60
N ILE A 380 -4.10 -8.77 -17.40
CA ILE A 380 -5.12 -9.75 -17.74
C ILE A 380 -6.21 -9.72 -16.67
N ILE A 381 -7.43 -9.36 -17.06
CA ILE A 381 -8.62 -9.43 -16.20
C ILE A 381 -9.29 -10.80 -16.32
N LEU A 382 -9.34 -11.34 -17.55
CA LEU A 382 -9.86 -12.67 -17.83
C LEU A 382 -9.01 -13.36 -18.89
N SER A 383 -8.82 -14.65 -18.69
CA SER A 383 -8.15 -15.59 -19.57
C SER A 383 -8.80 -16.96 -19.40
N GLU A 384 -8.65 -17.85 -20.38
CA GLU A 384 -9.06 -19.25 -20.24
C GLU A 384 -8.33 -19.93 -19.06
N ASP A 385 -7.03 -19.68 -18.96
CA ASP A 385 -6.20 -20.09 -17.83
C ASP A 385 -6.27 -19.05 -16.69
N VAL A 386 -7.00 -19.38 -15.63
CA VAL A 386 -7.20 -18.52 -14.45
C VAL A 386 -5.88 -18.15 -13.76
N SER A 387 -4.81 -18.93 -13.91
CA SER A 387 -3.50 -18.63 -13.33
C SER A 387 -2.84 -17.39 -13.93
N GLN A 388 -3.28 -16.97 -15.12
CA GLN A 388 -2.78 -15.78 -15.81
C GLN A 388 -3.51 -14.49 -15.40
N THR A 389 -4.66 -14.60 -14.74
CA THR A 389 -5.40 -13.42 -14.27
C THR A 389 -4.56 -12.60 -13.28
N GLY A 390 -4.49 -11.29 -13.45
CA GLY A 390 -3.67 -10.39 -12.64
C GLY A 390 -2.19 -10.34 -13.01
N ARG A 391 -1.75 -11.08 -14.03
CA ARG A 391 -0.42 -10.94 -14.64
C ARG A 391 -0.42 -9.89 -15.73
N PHE A 392 0.74 -9.30 -15.95
CA PHE A 392 0.96 -8.42 -17.10
C PHE A 392 0.99 -9.27 -18.38
N PHE A 393 0.21 -8.89 -19.39
CA PHE A 393 0.06 -9.69 -20.61
C PHE A 393 1.39 -9.92 -21.34
N GLY A 394 2.30 -8.95 -21.34
CA GLY A 394 3.61 -9.13 -21.97
C GLY A 394 4.52 -10.17 -21.30
N GLN A 395 4.23 -10.59 -20.06
CA GLN A 395 4.90 -11.74 -19.43
C GLN A 395 4.35 -13.08 -19.96
N VAL A 396 3.07 -13.10 -20.37
CA VAL A 396 2.41 -14.29 -20.93
C VAL A 396 2.71 -14.41 -22.43
N ASP A 397 2.53 -13.33 -23.18
CA ASP A 397 2.80 -13.24 -24.61
C ASP A 397 3.38 -11.87 -25.00
N GLY A 398 4.69 -11.72 -24.81
CA GLY A 398 5.42 -10.51 -25.19
C GLY A 398 5.41 -10.22 -26.70
N THR A 399 5.29 -11.25 -27.55
CA THR A 399 5.30 -11.06 -29.01
C THR A 399 4.07 -10.30 -29.49
N ILE A 400 2.88 -10.70 -28.99
CA ILE A 400 1.63 -10.01 -29.28
C ILE A 400 1.66 -8.62 -28.63
N MET A 401 2.14 -8.49 -27.39
CA MET A 401 2.22 -7.18 -26.73
C MET A 401 3.08 -6.17 -27.53
N ASP A 402 4.23 -6.60 -28.05
CA ASP A 402 5.07 -5.76 -28.92
C ASP A 402 4.32 -5.35 -30.19
N SER A 403 3.55 -6.26 -30.80
CA SER A 403 2.72 -5.94 -31.97
C SER A 403 1.59 -4.96 -31.63
N LEU A 404 0.97 -5.07 -30.45
CA LEU A 404 -0.05 -4.11 -29.99
C LEU A 404 0.55 -2.72 -29.81
N VAL A 405 1.83 -2.62 -29.42
CA VAL A 405 2.55 -1.35 -29.35
C VAL A 405 2.88 -0.82 -30.75
N GLN A 406 3.35 -1.67 -31.66
CA GLN A 406 3.66 -1.31 -33.05
C GLN A 406 2.41 -0.78 -33.78
N ASP A 407 1.26 -1.42 -33.57
CA ASP A 407 -0.03 -1.03 -34.12
C ASP A 407 -0.68 0.16 -33.37
N ARG A 408 0.03 0.73 -32.39
CA ARG A 408 -0.40 1.89 -31.58
C ARG A 408 -1.71 1.67 -30.83
N ILE A 409 -2.00 0.42 -30.46
CA ILE A 409 -3.10 0.05 -29.58
C ILE A 409 -2.73 0.37 -28.13
N TYR A 410 -1.54 -0.06 -27.72
CA TYR A 410 -0.90 0.38 -26.48
C TYR A 410 0.24 1.35 -26.78
N LYS A 411 0.49 2.25 -25.84
CA LYS A 411 1.71 3.05 -25.79
C LYS A 411 2.58 2.53 -24.67
N LYS A 412 3.82 2.18 -25.00
CA LYS A 412 4.88 1.88 -24.03
C LYS A 412 5.39 3.19 -23.43
N VAL A 413 5.48 3.24 -22.11
CA VAL A 413 5.86 4.41 -21.32
C VAL A 413 6.93 3.97 -20.32
N VAL A 414 8.12 4.56 -20.41
CA VAL A 414 9.19 4.30 -19.43
C VAL A 414 9.05 5.28 -18.28
N VAL A 415 9.07 4.75 -17.07
CA VAL A 415 9.04 5.49 -15.81
C VAL A 415 10.32 5.19 -15.03
N HIS A 416 10.95 6.24 -14.51
CA HIS A 416 12.15 6.16 -13.70
C HIS A 416 11.80 6.55 -12.26
N ASP A 417 12.23 5.75 -11.29
CA ASP A 417 12.12 6.04 -9.87
C ASP A 417 13.51 6.13 -9.25
N HIS A 418 13.89 7.37 -8.95
CA HIS A 418 15.17 7.74 -8.34
C HIS A 418 15.22 7.51 -6.83
N GLN A 419 14.10 7.10 -6.22
CA GLN A 419 14.00 6.74 -4.80
C GLN A 419 13.77 5.24 -4.60
N GLY A 420 14.04 4.45 -5.65
CA GLY A 420 13.87 3.02 -5.67
C GLY A 420 14.73 2.27 -4.65
N ARG A 421 14.29 1.05 -4.35
CA ARG A 421 14.88 0.15 -3.37
C ARG A 421 15.35 -1.12 -4.06
N CYS A 422 16.67 -1.29 -4.17
CA CYS A 422 17.23 -2.49 -4.77
C CYS A 422 17.72 -3.44 -3.68
N PRO A 423 17.57 -4.76 -3.87
CA PRO A 423 18.31 -5.71 -3.06
C PRO A 423 19.81 -5.40 -3.15
N ASP A 424 20.51 -5.45 -2.03
CA ASP A 424 21.95 -5.23 -1.97
C ASP A 424 22.65 -6.40 -2.67
N SER A 425 22.86 -6.23 -3.98
CA SER A 425 23.54 -7.20 -4.83
C SER A 425 25.06 -7.19 -4.56
N ARG A 426 25.47 -7.42 -3.32
CA ARG A 426 26.77 -8.03 -3.03
C ARG A 426 26.54 -9.53 -2.89
N ASN A 427 26.51 -10.22 -4.04
CA ASN A 427 27.21 -11.48 -4.33
C ASN A 427 26.53 -12.25 -5.48
N SER A 428 26.99 -12.02 -6.72
CA SER A 428 26.96 -13.07 -7.77
C SER A 428 28.28 -13.85 -7.87
N PHE A 429 29.22 -13.58 -6.95
CA PHE A 429 30.29 -14.49 -6.61
C PHE A 429 30.18 -14.79 -5.12
N SER A 430 29.81 -16.01 -4.77
CA SER A 430 30.16 -16.58 -3.47
C SER A 430 31.68 -16.81 -3.45
N GLY A 431 32.45 -15.71 -3.45
CA GLY A 431 33.79 -15.73 -2.90
C GLY A 431 33.59 -15.86 -1.40
N ASP A 432 33.67 -17.09 -0.89
CA ASP A 432 33.74 -17.38 0.54
C ASP A 432 35.02 -16.73 1.08
N GLY A 433 34.94 -15.43 1.33
CA GLY A 433 35.93 -14.68 2.07
C GLY A 433 35.77 -15.09 3.52
N HIS A 434 36.24 -16.30 3.85
CA HIS A 434 36.47 -16.71 5.23
C HIS A 434 37.28 -15.59 5.87
N LYS A 435 36.63 -14.78 6.71
CA LYS A 435 37.33 -13.98 7.71
C LYS A 435 38.00 -15.01 8.61
N VAL A 436 39.26 -15.31 8.32
CA VAL A 436 40.11 -16.13 9.17
C VAL A 436 40.20 -15.35 10.47
N SER A 437 39.37 -15.71 11.43
CA SER A 437 39.53 -15.26 12.81
C SER A 437 40.95 -15.67 13.24
N PRO A 438 41.82 -14.74 13.63
CA PRO A 438 43.22 -15.04 13.97
C PRO A 438 43.35 -15.95 15.20
N LEU A 439 42.25 -16.29 15.85
CA LEU A 439 42.20 -17.12 17.06
C LEU A 439 42.05 -18.63 16.78
N LYS A 440 41.71 -19.05 15.56
CA LYS A 440 41.59 -20.49 15.21
C LYS A 440 42.93 -21.25 15.06
N PRO A 441 44.04 -20.69 14.54
CA PRO A 441 45.31 -21.42 14.55
C PRO A 441 45.90 -21.54 15.98
N LEU A 442 45.50 -20.67 16.90
CA LEU A 442 45.96 -20.68 18.29
C LEU A 442 45.38 -21.86 19.08
N SER A 443 44.11 -22.22 18.86
CA SER A 443 43.49 -23.37 19.53
C SER A 443 44.05 -24.71 19.04
N TRP A 444 44.47 -24.79 17.78
CA TRP A 444 45.13 -25.98 17.23
C TRP A 444 46.54 -26.15 17.82
N LEU A 445 47.33 -25.07 17.90
CA LEU A 445 48.63 -25.08 18.59
C LEU A 445 48.49 -25.43 20.08
N GLY A 446 47.48 -24.88 20.75
CA GLY A 446 47.18 -25.19 22.17
C GLY A 446 46.83 -26.66 22.39
N GLY A 447 46.02 -27.25 21.52
CA GLY A 447 45.69 -28.68 21.57
C GLY A 447 46.87 -29.61 21.25
N TYR A 448 47.74 -29.20 20.33
CA TYR A 448 48.95 -29.96 20.02
C TYR A 448 49.97 -29.94 21.18
N LEU A 449 50.14 -28.80 21.84
CA LEU A 449 51.02 -28.67 23.00
C LEU A 449 50.50 -29.46 24.22
N THR A 450 49.20 -29.46 24.49
CA THR A 450 48.63 -30.25 25.60
C THR A 450 48.73 -31.76 25.33
N SER A 451 48.57 -32.20 24.08
CA SER A 451 48.79 -33.60 23.70
C SER A 451 50.25 -34.03 23.84
N LEU A 452 51.19 -33.16 23.49
CA LEU A 452 52.62 -33.40 23.73
C LEU A 452 52.94 -33.46 25.23
N ILE A 453 52.45 -32.53 26.04
CA ILE A 453 52.71 -32.55 27.49
C ILE A 453 52.11 -33.81 28.14
N ALA A 454 50.89 -34.21 27.77
CA ALA A 454 50.24 -35.41 28.31
C ALA A 454 50.96 -36.71 27.94
N MET A 455 51.62 -36.77 26.78
CA MET A 455 52.37 -37.95 26.34
C MET A 455 53.72 -38.09 27.06
N TRP A 456 54.29 -36.98 27.54
CA TRP A 456 55.59 -36.96 28.25
C TRP A 456 55.45 -36.89 29.78
N PHE A 457 54.26 -36.56 30.31
CA PHE A 457 53.97 -36.51 31.75
C PHE A 457 54.24 -37.82 32.52
N PRO A 458 54.05 -39.04 31.98
CA PRO A 458 54.37 -40.27 32.71
C PRO A 458 55.87 -40.60 32.79
N LEU A 459 56.73 -39.82 32.13
CA LEU A 459 58.20 -39.99 32.16
C LEU A 459 58.89 -39.01 33.13
N TRP A 460 58.13 -38.16 33.81
CA TRP A 460 58.63 -37.16 34.76
C TRP A 460 58.04 -37.33 36.17
N GLU A 461 58.18 -38.51 36.75
CA GLU A 461 58.34 -38.59 38.21
C GLU A 461 59.50 -39.53 38.60
N PRO A 462 60.54 -39.02 39.28
CA PRO A 462 61.45 -39.85 40.03
C PRO A 462 60.80 -40.24 41.38
N VAL A 463 60.81 -41.54 41.61
CA VAL A 463 60.41 -42.24 42.83
C VAL A 463 61.17 -41.70 44.05
N HIS A 464 60.47 -41.19 45.05
CA HIS A 464 60.90 -41.31 46.45
C HIS A 464 59.72 -41.61 47.37
N ALA A 465 59.95 -42.58 48.25
CA ALA A 465 58.96 -43.39 48.93
C ALA A 465 58.88 -43.09 50.44
N ARG A 466 57.68 -43.32 51.01
CA ARG A 466 57.34 -43.60 52.43
C ARG A 466 57.60 -42.45 53.43
N ALA A 467 56.85 -42.28 54.52
CA ALA A 467 56.04 -43.20 55.33
C ALA A 467 54.88 -42.48 56.06
N ARG A 468 53.89 -43.24 56.55
CA ARG A 468 52.92 -42.82 57.60
C ARG A 468 53.41 -43.30 58.97
N PRO A 469 53.09 -42.64 60.09
CA PRO A 469 51.95 -43.11 60.91
C PRO A 469 51.15 -42.05 61.73
N TYR A 470 49.89 -42.42 61.97
CA TYR A 470 48.89 -42.20 63.05
C TYR A 470 48.97 -41.13 64.19
N ALA A 471 47.73 -40.72 64.57
CA ALA A 471 47.18 -40.25 65.88
C ALA A 471 47.50 -38.78 66.27
N GLU A 472 46.68 -37.95 66.95
CA GLU A 472 45.31 -37.92 67.51
C GLU A 472 45.02 -36.43 67.88
N GLU A 473 43.74 -36.04 67.99
CA GLU A 473 43.08 -34.95 68.77
C GLU A 473 43.68 -33.55 69.12
N GLU A 474 42.71 -32.63 69.34
CA GLU A 474 42.69 -31.38 70.16
C GLU A 474 43.00 -29.96 69.59
N VAL A 475 41.91 -29.19 69.37
CA VAL A 475 41.43 -27.95 70.07
C VAL A 475 42.28 -26.66 70.16
N ASP A 476 41.54 -25.53 70.04
CA ASP A 476 41.78 -24.13 70.50
C ASP A 476 42.75 -23.22 69.72
N TYR A 477 42.62 -21.88 69.67
CA TYR A 477 41.57 -20.83 69.76
C TYR A 477 42.36 -19.52 69.58
N GLU A 478 41.72 -18.44 69.08
CA GLU A 478 42.07 -17.03 69.36
C GLU A 478 43.45 -16.48 68.86
N ASP A 479 43.70 -15.20 68.55
CA ASP A 479 42.95 -13.95 68.74
C ASP A 479 43.63 -12.74 68.01
N TYR A 480 42.94 -11.58 68.09
CA TYR A 480 43.37 -10.17 68.11
C TYR A 480 43.81 -9.52 66.78
N GLU A 481 43.00 -8.61 66.21
CA GLU A 481 42.88 -7.15 66.55
C GLU A 481 44.08 -6.35 66.00
N SER A 482 43.98 -5.12 65.50
CA SER A 482 42.91 -4.13 65.36
C SER A 482 43.51 -2.90 64.63
N GLU A 483 42.64 -2.03 64.07
CA GLU A 483 42.74 -0.54 64.06
C GLU A 483 43.88 0.13 63.23
N ASP A 484 43.83 1.35 62.69
CA ASP A 484 42.84 2.43 62.49
C ASP A 484 43.56 3.54 61.67
N VAL A 485 42.96 4.21 60.65
CA VAL A 485 42.28 5.54 60.63
C VAL A 485 43.16 6.71 60.09
N GLU A 486 42.46 7.67 59.43
CA GLU A 486 42.78 9.08 59.05
C GLU A 486 43.29 9.35 57.61
N ASN A 487 42.47 9.93 56.71
CA ASN A 487 42.19 11.38 56.41
C ASN A 487 43.41 12.11 55.74
N GLU A 488 43.33 12.96 54.70
CA GLU A 488 42.32 13.91 54.20
C GLU A 488 42.64 14.29 52.71
N ASP A 489 41.57 14.59 51.95
CA ASP A 489 41.34 15.52 50.82
C ASP A 489 42.43 15.95 49.80
N ASP A 490 42.08 15.81 48.49
CA ASP A 490 42.10 16.92 47.51
C ASP A 490 41.32 16.62 46.21
N LEU A 491 40.34 17.50 45.94
CA LEU A 491 39.89 18.14 44.68
C LEU A 491 39.34 17.37 43.43
N ASP A 492 38.16 17.89 43.05
CA ASP A 492 37.56 18.10 41.71
C ASP A 492 36.83 16.96 40.95
N ARG A 493 35.50 16.95 41.18
CA ARG A 493 34.44 17.25 40.20
C ARG A 493 34.43 16.42 38.89
N ASP A 494 33.60 15.38 38.88
CA ASP A 494 33.05 14.83 37.63
C ASP A 494 31.53 14.53 37.71
N ARG A 495 30.89 14.70 36.56
CA ARG A 495 29.43 14.58 36.32
C ARG A 495 29.03 13.11 36.32
N GLY A 496 28.31 12.67 37.35
CA GLY A 496 27.67 11.35 37.39
C GLY A 496 26.33 11.29 36.68
N THR A 497 26.24 10.45 35.65
CA THR A 497 25.01 9.77 35.23
C THR A 497 24.87 8.47 36.02
N TYR A 498 23.74 8.25 36.69
CA TYR A 498 23.33 6.90 37.09
C TYR A 498 21.81 6.73 37.06
N GLU A 499 21.44 5.56 36.58
CA GLU A 499 20.13 4.92 36.62
C GLU A 499 19.64 4.71 38.05
N ILE A 500 18.32 4.70 38.25
CA ILE A 500 17.71 4.10 39.45
C ILE A 500 16.52 3.24 39.02
N ILE A 501 16.66 1.94 39.25
CA ILE A 501 15.60 0.94 39.44
C ILE A 501 15.21 0.98 40.93
N ILE A 502 13.92 0.97 41.27
CA ILE A 502 13.41 0.44 42.55
C ILE A 502 12.05 -0.25 42.33
N ASP A 503 12.00 -1.53 42.72
CA ASP A 503 10.85 -2.43 42.83
C ASP A 503 9.94 -2.14 44.06
N GLY A 504 8.63 -2.40 43.89
CA GLY A 504 7.90 -3.42 44.68
C GLY A 504 7.16 -3.08 45.99
N LEU A 505 5.86 -3.42 46.04
CA LEU A 505 5.07 -4.12 47.11
C LEU A 505 3.56 -3.91 46.84
N GLY A 506 2.62 -4.86 46.93
CA GLY A 506 2.64 -6.19 47.56
C GLY A 506 1.50 -7.12 47.10
N GLU A 507 1.55 -8.32 47.68
CA GLU A 507 0.94 -9.61 47.31
C GLU A 507 -0.60 -9.75 47.43
N THR A 508 -1.18 -10.76 46.78
CA THR A 508 -1.78 -11.92 47.48
C THR A 508 -1.98 -13.09 46.51
N SER A 509 -1.64 -14.28 47.00
CA SER A 509 -1.60 -15.57 46.33
C SER A 509 -2.93 -16.32 46.33
N ARG A 510 -3.13 -17.22 45.36
CA ARG A 510 -3.80 -18.52 45.56
C ARG A 510 -3.36 -19.53 44.49
N ASP A 511 -3.27 -20.76 44.98
CA ASP A 511 -2.44 -21.89 44.55
C ASP A 511 -3.12 -22.85 43.56
N SER A 512 -2.28 -23.76 43.02
CA SER A 512 -2.55 -25.17 42.69
C SER A 512 -2.54 -25.57 41.20
N GLY A 513 -1.56 -26.42 40.83
CA GLY A 513 -1.67 -27.34 39.69
C GLY A 513 -0.40 -27.62 38.89
N ARG A 514 0.63 -28.27 39.48
CA ARG A 514 1.77 -28.83 38.74
C ARG A 514 1.41 -30.20 38.13
N ALA A 515 1.62 -30.36 36.83
CA ALA A 515 1.85 -31.66 36.18
C ALA A 515 3.11 -31.52 35.30
N HIS A 516 4.14 -32.33 35.60
CA HIS A 516 5.38 -32.39 34.82
C HIS A 516 5.22 -33.39 33.64
N PRO A 517 5.68 -33.06 32.42
CA PRO A 517 5.90 -34.04 31.37
C PRO A 517 7.32 -34.66 31.49
N PRO A 518 7.53 -35.90 30.99
CA PRO A 518 8.80 -36.62 31.09
C PRO A 518 9.86 -36.10 30.11
N PRO A 519 11.17 -36.40 30.34
CA PRO A 519 12.26 -35.90 29.52
C PRO A 519 12.31 -36.58 28.14
N PRO A 520 12.71 -35.87 27.06
CA PRO A 520 12.77 -36.41 25.71
C PRO A 520 14.00 -37.29 25.48
N SER A 521 13.81 -38.33 24.67
CA SER A 521 14.82 -39.24 24.15
C SER A 521 15.77 -38.56 23.15
N PRO A 522 17.07 -38.93 23.11
CA PRO A 522 18.04 -38.32 22.20
C PRO A 522 17.93 -38.96 20.81
N GLY A 523 17.49 -38.19 19.80
CA GLY A 523 17.50 -38.69 18.41
C GLY A 523 16.61 -38.03 17.36
N ALA A 524 16.00 -36.86 17.62
CA ALA A 524 15.23 -36.15 16.60
C ALA A 524 15.77 -34.73 16.41
N ALA A 525 16.19 -34.40 15.18
CA ALA A 525 16.54 -33.03 14.81
C ALA A 525 15.29 -32.13 14.95
N PRO A 526 15.43 -30.88 15.45
CA PRO A 526 14.30 -29.96 15.53
C PRO A 526 13.76 -29.68 14.11
N PRO A 527 12.43 -29.55 13.95
CA PRO A 527 11.87 -29.11 12.68
C PRO A 527 12.41 -27.72 12.33
N PRO A 528 12.65 -27.41 11.05
CA PRO A 528 13.13 -26.10 10.66
C PRO A 528 12.12 -25.04 11.13
N PRO A 529 12.58 -23.89 11.67
CA PRO A 529 11.69 -22.80 12.03
C PRO A 529 10.88 -22.35 10.80
N PRO A 530 9.64 -21.86 10.99
CA PRO A 530 8.82 -21.36 9.91
C PRO A 530 9.59 -20.33 9.08
N ARG A 531 9.49 -20.45 7.74
CA ARG A 531 10.19 -19.64 6.74
C ARG A 531 9.66 -18.18 6.66
N GLU A 532 9.31 -17.57 7.78
CA GLU A 532 8.90 -16.16 7.86
C GLU A 532 10.01 -15.23 8.38
N ALA A 533 11.22 -15.76 8.56
CA ALA A 533 12.44 -14.97 8.79
C ALA A 533 13.40 -15.03 7.59
N ALA A 534 12.86 -15.15 6.36
CA ALA A 534 13.64 -15.02 5.14
C ALA A 534 14.00 -13.55 4.89
N ARG A 535 14.99 -13.07 5.64
CA ARG A 535 15.85 -11.92 5.34
C ARG A 535 15.08 -10.62 5.03
N SER A 536 15.15 -9.69 5.98
CA SER A 536 15.51 -8.32 5.64
C SER A 536 16.77 -8.36 4.78
N ALA A 537 16.60 -8.58 3.47
CA ALA A 537 17.66 -8.36 2.50
C ALA A 537 18.12 -6.93 2.74
N ALA A 538 19.42 -6.72 2.95
CA ALA A 538 19.95 -5.37 2.94
C ALA A 538 19.42 -4.70 1.66
N VAL A 539 18.66 -3.62 1.79
CA VAL A 539 18.11 -2.87 0.68
C VAL A 539 18.92 -1.59 0.59
N ARG A 540 19.35 -1.22 -0.62
CA ARG A 540 20.05 0.04 -0.87
C ARG A 540 19.20 0.96 -1.75
N PRO A 541 19.28 2.29 -1.57
CA PRO A 541 18.76 3.23 -2.54
C PRO A 541 19.38 2.98 -3.93
N CYS A 542 18.55 3.00 -4.96
CA CYS A 542 18.97 2.87 -6.35
C CYS A 542 17.95 3.51 -7.28
N ASP A 543 18.40 3.85 -8.48
CA ASP A 543 17.50 4.17 -9.58
C ASP A 543 16.87 2.88 -10.10
N THR A 544 15.55 2.86 -10.18
CA THR A 544 14.80 1.79 -10.84
C THR A 544 14.07 2.36 -12.05
N SER A 545 13.79 1.50 -13.02
CA SER A 545 12.99 1.88 -14.19
C SER A 545 12.01 0.78 -14.52
N ALA A 546 10.78 1.15 -14.82
CA ALA A 546 9.73 0.23 -15.22
C ALA A 546 9.18 0.60 -16.60
N GLU A 547 8.92 -0.43 -17.40
CA GLU A 547 8.23 -0.30 -18.69
C GLU A 547 6.75 -0.53 -18.48
N LEU A 548 5.96 0.54 -18.57
CA LEU A 548 4.53 0.55 -18.32
C LEU A 548 3.76 0.80 -19.61
N PHE A 549 2.48 0.46 -19.60
CA PHE A 549 1.65 0.51 -20.79
C PHE A 549 0.38 1.28 -20.52
N THR A 550 -0.08 2.01 -21.54
CA THR A 550 -1.32 2.77 -21.49
C THR A 550 -2.08 2.64 -22.81
N LEU A 551 -3.35 2.30 -22.71
CA LEU A 551 -4.24 2.08 -23.85
C LEU A 551 -4.51 3.39 -24.60
N GLN A 552 -4.45 3.34 -25.93
CA GLN A 552 -4.77 4.46 -26.80
C GLN A 552 -6.22 4.35 -27.29
N SER A 553 -7.19 4.57 -26.37
CA SER A 553 -8.63 4.33 -26.61
C SER A 553 -9.21 5.02 -27.84
N SER A 554 -8.69 6.19 -28.23
CA SER A 554 -9.16 6.93 -29.42
C SER A 554 -9.05 6.14 -30.73
N ARG A 555 -8.14 5.15 -30.81
CA ARG A 555 -7.96 4.28 -31.97
C ARG A 555 -8.97 3.13 -32.04
N LEU A 556 -9.56 2.76 -30.91
CA LEU A 556 -10.45 1.61 -30.79
C LEU A 556 -11.94 1.98 -30.69
N ASN A 557 -12.26 3.28 -30.75
CA ASN A 557 -13.64 3.77 -30.69
C ASN A 557 -14.45 3.50 -31.99
N THR A 558 -13.84 2.87 -33.00
CA THR A 558 -14.56 2.43 -34.21
C THR A 558 -15.34 1.14 -33.96
N ALA A 559 -16.52 1.01 -34.58
CA ALA A 559 -17.39 -0.15 -34.43
C ALA A 559 -16.77 -1.48 -34.94
N GLN A 560 -15.72 -1.41 -35.75
CA GLN A 560 -15.04 -2.60 -36.27
C GLN A 560 -13.79 -2.93 -35.44
N PRO A 561 -13.55 -4.22 -35.16
CA PRO A 561 -12.36 -4.66 -34.46
C PRO A 561 -11.11 -4.40 -35.30
N LEU A 562 -10.04 -3.97 -34.64
CA LEU A 562 -8.74 -3.76 -35.27
C LEU A 562 -8.06 -5.11 -35.43
N LYS A 563 -7.69 -5.47 -36.67
CA LYS A 563 -7.03 -6.73 -36.97
C LYS A 563 -5.56 -6.47 -37.24
N GLY A 564 -4.70 -7.18 -36.53
CA GLY A 564 -3.25 -7.18 -36.73
C GLY A 564 -2.76 -8.55 -37.17
N LYS A 565 -1.51 -8.57 -37.65
CA LYS A 565 -0.84 -9.81 -38.04
C LYS A 565 0.62 -9.75 -37.60
N LEU A 566 1.03 -10.79 -36.87
CA LEU A 566 2.45 -11.02 -36.61
C LEU A 566 3.05 -11.84 -37.74
N THR A 567 3.99 -11.26 -38.48
CA THR A 567 4.69 -11.91 -39.60
C THR A 567 6.07 -12.47 -39.23
N ASN A 568 6.60 -12.09 -38.05
CA ASN A 568 8.01 -12.33 -37.68
C ASN A 568 8.19 -13.40 -36.59
N CYS A 569 7.22 -14.29 -36.39
CA CYS A 569 7.26 -15.29 -35.30
C CYS A 569 8.24 -16.45 -35.53
N HIS A 570 8.61 -16.74 -36.78
CA HIS A 570 9.54 -17.82 -37.16
C HIS A 570 10.20 -17.53 -38.51
N ASN A 571 11.38 -18.11 -38.75
CA ASN A 571 12.03 -18.17 -40.07
C ASN A 571 11.20 -18.92 -41.14
N SER A 572 10.04 -19.48 -40.78
CA SER A 572 9.11 -20.22 -41.65
C SER A 572 8.05 -19.36 -42.33
N GLY A 573 7.97 -18.05 -42.03
CA GLY A 573 6.99 -17.15 -42.66
C GLY A 573 5.54 -17.38 -42.22
N CYS A 574 5.31 -17.96 -41.04
CA CYS A 574 3.95 -18.12 -40.52
C CYS A 574 3.37 -16.82 -39.96
N GLU A 575 2.11 -16.53 -40.31
CA GLU A 575 1.35 -15.40 -39.78
C GLU A 575 0.54 -15.82 -38.54
N ARG A 576 0.62 -15.02 -37.47
CA ARG A 576 -0.27 -15.14 -36.30
C ARG A 576 -1.23 -13.93 -36.26
N PRO A 577 -2.45 -14.06 -36.79
CA PRO A 577 -3.42 -12.97 -36.77
C PRO A 577 -4.01 -12.77 -35.37
N PHE A 578 -4.32 -11.52 -35.04
CA PHE A 578 -5.06 -11.18 -33.83
C PHE A 578 -6.11 -10.10 -34.12
N SER A 579 -7.09 -10.01 -33.25
CA SER A 579 -8.20 -9.05 -33.34
C SER A 579 -8.40 -8.38 -31.98
N VAL A 580 -8.50 -7.06 -31.98
CA VAL A 580 -8.70 -6.25 -30.76
C VAL A 580 -9.96 -5.43 -30.88
N GLN A 581 -10.76 -5.41 -29.82
CA GLN A 581 -11.94 -4.57 -29.72
C GLN A 581 -12.07 -3.97 -28.32
N LYS A 582 -12.37 -2.67 -28.23
CA LYS A 582 -12.68 -2.03 -26.96
C LYS A 582 -14.05 -2.50 -26.46
N ILE A 583 -14.16 -2.81 -25.17
CA ILE A 583 -15.43 -3.08 -24.51
C ILE A 583 -16.06 -1.73 -24.13
N PRO A 584 -17.23 -1.35 -24.69
CA PRO A 584 -17.84 -0.05 -24.42
C PRO A 584 -18.09 0.20 -22.94
N HIS A 585 -18.00 1.45 -22.50
CA HIS A 585 -18.26 1.86 -21.11
C HIS A 585 -17.36 1.14 -20.09
N SER A 586 -16.12 0.84 -20.47
CA SER A 586 -15.13 0.24 -19.59
C SER A 586 -13.70 0.59 -20.00
N ASN A 587 -12.77 0.41 -19.08
CA ASN A 587 -11.33 0.45 -19.35
C ASN A 587 -10.79 -0.81 -20.05
N LEU A 588 -11.66 -1.73 -20.51
CA LEU A 588 -11.28 -3.06 -20.97
C LEU A 588 -11.24 -3.18 -22.50
N ILE A 589 -10.39 -4.08 -22.98
CA ILE A 589 -10.36 -4.56 -24.36
C ILE A 589 -10.49 -6.08 -24.42
N LEU A 590 -11.14 -6.57 -25.47
CA LEU A 590 -11.12 -7.97 -25.87
C LEU A 590 -10.01 -8.18 -26.91
N LEU A 591 -9.08 -9.07 -26.60
CA LEU A 591 -8.01 -9.53 -27.48
C LEU A 591 -8.26 -10.99 -27.84
N VAL A 592 -8.33 -11.29 -29.14
CA VAL A 592 -8.48 -12.64 -29.67
C VAL A 592 -7.26 -12.95 -30.54
N VAL A 593 -6.55 -14.03 -30.22
CA VAL A 593 -5.30 -14.42 -30.90
C VAL A 593 -5.46 -15.81 -31.48
N ASP A 594 -5.02 -16.00 -32.73
CA ASP A 594 -5.03 -17.32 -33.36
C ASP A 594 -3.87 -18.19 -32.84
N THR A 595 -4.16 -19.46 -32.53
CA THR A 595 -3.19 -20.41 -31.96
C THR A 595 -2.42 -21.21 -33.02
N LEU A 596 -2.80 -21.10 -34.31
CA LEU A 596 -2.27 -21.92 -35.41
C LEU A 596 -0.75 -21.80 -35.60
N CYS A 597 -0.08 -20.80 -35.02
CA CYS A 597 1.37 -20.69 -35.00
C CYS A 597 1.96 -20.33 -33.63
N PRO A 598 2.32 -21.35 -32.83
CA PRO A 598 3.00 -21.14 -31.56
C PRO A 598 4.36 -20.49 -31.80
N SER A 599 4.53 -19.29 -31.27
CA SER A 599 5.79 -18.55 -31.31
C SER A 599 6.66 -19.02 -30.14
N ASN A 600 7.90 -19.43 -30.41
CA ASN A 600 8.79 -20.04 -29.41
C ASN A 600 9.27 -19.09 -28.28
N ASN A 601 8.71 -17.89 -28.18
CA ASN A 601 9.06 -16.88 -27.17
C ASN A 601 7.99 -16.76 -26.07
N LYS A 602 7.41 -17.88 -25.62
CA LYS A 602 6.97 -17.96 -24.21
C LYS A 602 8.25 -17.90 -23.36
N ARG A 603 8.77 -16.70 -23.10
CA ARG A 603 9.95 -16.51 -22.26
C ARG A 603 9.62 -17.07 -20.87
N SER A 604 10.39 -18.08 -20.49
CA SER A 604 10.39 -18.72 -19.17
C SER A 604 10.67 -17.74 -18.05
#